data_AF-A0A7C5G1K9-F1
#
_entry.id   AF-A0A7C5G1K9-F1
#
_cell.length_a   1.000
_cell.length_b   1.000
_cell.length_c   1.000
_cell.angle_alpha   90.00
_cell.angle_beta   90.00
_cell.angle_gamma   90.00
#
_symmetry.space_group_name_H-M   'P 1'
#
loop_
_entity.id
_entity.type
_entity.pdbx_description
1 polymer ?
#
loop_
_entity_poly.entity_id
_entity_poly.type
_entity_poly.pdbx_seq_one_letter_code
_entity_poly.pdbx_strand_id
1 'polypeptide(L)'
;MTAQHIARELRGRRSGFGYVARCPAHDDRSPSLSIGERDGKILLHCHAGCSQADVIEALRSRGLWPEHEKPEWTPAERRQWARARREFERDLPAARYWLRGMIVVLDVMLEQEKQKLLDQAGGGPADTGLIRFCTSLLARLEHGTDSAVVDEYRWWRSEFPKHCAGLIAWAKNQERAEIRALAKYLGSAA
;
A
#
# COMPACT_ATOMS: atom_id res chain seq x y z
N MET A 1 -14.71 -17.71 8.69
CA MET A 1 -15.78 -16.77 9.09
C MET A 1 -15.69 -15.55 8.18
N THR A 2 -16.80 -14.97 7.68
CA THR A 2 -16.80 -13.77 6.81
C THR A 2 -17.60 -12.63 7.44
N ALA A 3 -17.37 -11.38 7.00
CA ALA A 3 -18.13 -10.23 7.49
C ALA A 3 -19.64 -10.36 7.23
N GLN A 4 -20.01 -10.91 6.06
CA GLN A 4 -21.40 -11.17 5.70
C GLN A 4 -22.06 -12.19 6.65
N HIS A 5 -21.34 -13.23 7.05
CA HIS A 5 -21.85 -14.22 7.98
C HIS A 5 -22.15 -13.58 9.33
N ILE A 6 -21.20 -12.84 9.90
CA ILE A 6 -21.39 -12.13 11.18
C ILE A 6 -22.57 -11.16 11.10
N ALA A 7 -22.66 -10.38 10.02
CA ALA A 7 -23.75 -9.45 9.82
C ALA A 7 -25.11 -10.16 9.77
N ARG A 8 -25.21 -11.32 9.10
CA ARG A 8 -26.44 -12.10 9.03
C ARG A 8 -26.88 -12.60 10.41
N GLU A 9 -25.95 -13.17 11.18
CA GLU A 9 -26.26 -13.72 12.52
C GLU A 9 -26.66 -12.61 13.51
N LEU A 10 -26.09 -11.40 13.36
CA LEU A 10 -26.50 -10.22 14.12
C LEU A 10 -27.73 -9.50 13.56
N ARG A 11 -28.41 -10.06 12.54
CA ARG A 11 -29.57 -9.45 11.85
C ARG A 11 -29.26 -8.05 11.32
N GLY A 12 -28.03 -7.83 10.91
CA GLY A 12 -27.55 -6.61 10.26
C GLY A 12 -28.02 -6.49 8.81
N ARG A 13 -27.83 -5.30 8.25
CA ARG A 13 -28.16 -4.98 6.85
C ARG A 13 -26.93 -4.46 6.11
N ARG A 14 -26.96 -4.52 4.78
CA ARG A 14 -25.92 -3.88 3.95
C ARG A 14 -25.91 -2.37 4.17
N SER A 15 -24.71 -1.79 4.16
CA SER A 15 -24.49 -0.35 4.17
C SER A 15 -23.18 -0.05 3.45
N GLY A 16 -23.26 0.65 2.32
CA GLY A 16 -22.12 0.87 1.42
C GLY A 16 -21.46 -0.46 1.01
N PHE A 17 -20.13 -0.54 1.14
CA PHE A 17 -19.34 -1.75 0.85
C PHE A 17 -19.30 -2.77 2.01
N GLY A 18 -20.03 -2.53 3.11
CA GLY A 18 -20.03 -3.39 4.28
C GLY A 18 -21.43 -3.62 4.85
N TYR A 19 -21.49 -3.84 6.16
CA TYR A 19 -22.72 -4.12 6.89
C TYR A 19 -22.79 -3.27 8.15
N VAL A 20 -24.02 -2.98 8.59
CA VAL A 20 -24.30 -2.40 9.90
C VAL A 20 -25.23 -3.33 10.68
N ALA A 21 -24.91 -3.58 11.93
CA ALA A 21 -25.66 -4.43 12.83
C ALA A 21 -25.74 -3.82 14.22
N ARG A 22 -26.57 -4.39 15.08
CA ARG A 22 -26.58 -4.05 16.50
C ARG A 22 -25.32 -4.58 17.16
N CYS A 23 -24.65 -3.73 17.94
CA CYS A 23 -23.45 -4.13 18.67
C CYS A 23 -23.82 -5.20 19.71
N PRO A 24 -23.11 -6.33 19.77
CA PRO A 24 -23.37 -7.37 20.76
C PRO A 24 -22.77 -7.06 22.15
N ALA A 25 -21.90 -6.05 22.27
CA ALA A 25 -21.19 -5.69 23.50
C ALA A 25 -21.94 -4.70 24.41
N HIS A 26 -23.06 -4.13 23.95
CA HIS A 26 -23.95 -3.30 24.77
C HIS A 26 -25.41 -3.54 24.38
N ASP A 27 -26.34 -3.05 25.19
CA ASP A 27 -27.78 -3.05 24.83
C ASP A 27 -28.05 -2.05 23.71
N ASP A 28 -27.92 -2.51 22.47
CA ASP A 28 -27.96 -1.67 21.30
C ASP A 28 -29.36 -1.60 20.66
N ARG A 29 -29.99 -0.43 20.74
CA ARG A 29 -31.34 -0.21 20.19
C ARG A 29 -31.32 0.11 18.69
N SER A 30 -30.25 0.74 18.22
CA SER A 30 -30.05 1.19 16.84
C SER A 30 -28.71 0.70 16.30
N PRO A 31 -28.63 0.08 15.10
CA PRO A 31 -27.38 -0.51 14.61
C PRO A 31 -26.16 0.42 14.70
N SER A 32 -25.28 0.17 15.68
CA SER A 32 -24.08 0.98 15.91
C SER A 32 -22.78 0.31 15.49
N LEU A 33 -22.81 -0.98 15.13
CA LEU A 33 -21.63 -1.75 14.74
C LEU A 33 -21.49 -1.79 13.22
N SER A 34 -20.41 -1.20 12.71
CA SER A 34 -19.96 -1.40 11.32
C SER A 34 -19.10 -2.66 11.22
N ILE A 35 -19.39 -3.49 10.21
CA ILE A 35 -18.72 -4.76 9.92
C ILE A 35 -18.26 -4.71 8.46
N GLY A 36 -16.96 -4.85 8.25
CA GLY A 36 -16.34 -4.87 6.93
C GLY A 36 -15.37 -6.03 6.75
N GLU A 37 -14.95 -6.26 5.53
CA GLU A 37 -13.93 -7.26 5.19
C GLU A 37 -12.93 -6.65 4.21
N ARG A 38 -11.64 -6.79 4.50
CA ARG A 38 -10.56 -6.30 3.63
C ARG A 38 -9.35 -7.22 3.75
N ASP A 39 -8.80 -7.65 2.61
CA ASP A 39 -7.61 -8.51 2.54
C ASP A 39 -7.72 -9.77 3.43
N GLY A 40 -8.91 -10.39 3.45
CA GLY A 40 -9.22 -11.57 4.27
C GLY A 40 -9.37 -11.29 5.78
N LYS A 41 -9.36 -10.03 6.21
CA LYS A 41 -9.53 -9.61 7.62
C LYS A 41 -10.89 -8.97 7.84
N ILE A 42 -11.54 -9.36 8.94
CA ILE A 42 -12.79 -8.76 9.40
C ILE A 42 -12.48 -7.49 10.18
N LEU A 43 -13.08 -6.37 9.78
CA LEU A 43 -12.98 -5.07 10.44
C LEU A 43 -14.26 -4.79 11.21
N LEU A 44 -14.11 -4.38 12.47
CA LEU A 44 -15.21 -4.04 13.35
C LEU A 44 -14.99 -2.66 13.96
N HIS A 45 -16.05 -1.85 13.97
CA HIS A 45 -16.05 -0.58 14.66
C HIS A 45 -17.44 -0.27 15.23
N CYS A 46 -17.53 -0.09 16.54
CA CYS A 46 -18.77 0.33 17.20
C CYS A 46 -18.77 1.85 17.39
N HIS A 47 -19.69 2.54 16.70
CA HIS A 47 -19.85 3.99 16.78
C HIS A 47 -20.43 4.49 18.12
N ALA A 48 -20.87 3.58 18.98
CA ALA A 48 -21.37 3.90 20.33
C ALA A 48 -20.28 3.89 21.41
N GLY A 49 -19.02 3.61 21.04
CA GLY A 49 -17.87 3.72 21.95
C GLY A 49 -17.40 2.42 22.63
N CYS A 50 -17.94 1.26 22.27
CA CYS A 50 -17.38 -0.01 22.73
C CYS A 50 -15.95 -0.18 22.20
N SER A 51 -15.05 -0.72 23.02
CA SER A 51 -13.72 -1.05 22.54
C SER A 51 -13.80 -2.21 21.53
N GLN A 52 -12.79 -2.30 20.66
CA GLN A 52 -12.71 -3.41 19.72
C GLN A 52 -12.60 -4.76 20.46
N ALA A 53 -11.93 -4.80 21.61
CA ALA A 53 -11.80 -6.01 22.43
C ALA A 53 -13.17 -6.48 22.96
N ASP A 54 -14.01 -5.57 23.46
CA ASP A 54 -15.34 -5.91 23.98
C ASP A 54 -16.24 -6.47 22.89
N VAL A 55 -16.21 -5.86 21.69
CA VAL A 55 -17.01 -6.33 20.55
C VAL A 55 -16.53 -7.72 20.10
N ILE A 56 -15.22 -7.93 20.01
CA ILE A 56 -14.65 -9.23 19.64
C ILE A 56 -15.03 -10.29 20.67
N GLU A 57 -14.94 -9.97 21.96
CA GLU A 57 -15.27 -10.92 23.03
C GLU A 57 -16.76 -11.28 23.02
N ALA A 58 -17.63 -10.29 22.83
CA ALA A 58 -19.06 -10.54 22.67
C ALA A 58 -19.36 -11.40 21.43
N LEU A 59 -18.63 -11.23 20.32
CA LEU A 59 -18.77 -12.09 19.14
C LEU A 59 -18.22 -13.50 19.37
N ARG A 60 -17.08 -13.66 20.07
CA ARG A 60 -16.51 -14.96 20.45
C ARG A 60 -17.47 -15.76 21.31
N SER A 61 -18.08 -15.12 22.33
CA SER A 61 -19.06 -15.77 23.21
C SER A 61 -20.28 -16.33 22.45
N ARG A 62 -20.53 -15.81 21.24
CA ARG A 62 -21.61 -16.25 20.34
C ARG A 62 -21.13 -17.20 19.23
N GLY A 63 -19.86 -17.59 19.22
CA GLY A 63 -19.26 -18.40 18.15
C GLY A 63 -19.15 -17.67 16.80
N LEU A 64 -19.26 -16.33 16.79
CA LEU A 64 -19.27 -15.49 15.58
C LEU A 64 -17.93 -14.83 15.28
N TRP A 65 -16.88 -15.19 16.01
CA TRP A 65 -15.54 -14.67 15.77
C TRP A 65 -14.61 -15.82 15.40
N PRO A 66 -13.85 -15.72 14.30
CA PRO A 66 -12.85 -16.72 14.01
C PRO A 66 -11.82 -16.71 15.15
N GLU A 67 -11.57 -17.87 15.74
CA GLU A 67 -10.32 -18.09 16.46
C GLU A 67 -9.20 -18.03 15.42
N HIS A 68 -8.69 -16.83 15.19
CA HIS A 68 -7.39 -16.69 14.58
C HIS A 68 -6.39 -17.19 15.61
N GLU A 69 -6.01 -18.45 15.50
CA GLU A 69 -4.76 -18.91 16.07
C GLU A 69 -3.71 -17.91 15.61
N LYS A 70 -3.11 -17.19 16.57
CA LYS A 70 -1.84 -16.55 16.29
C LYS A 70 -0.95 -17.70 15.85
N PRO A 71 -0.37 -17.66 14.64
CA PRO A 71 0.53 -18.73 14.25
C PRO A 71 1.58 -18.86 15.35
N GLU A 72 1.67 -20.04 15.96
CA GLU A 72 2.65 -20.32 17.00
C GLU A 72 4.02 -20.35 16.33
N TRP A 73 4.63 -19.17 16.15
CA TRP A 73 5.94 -19.08 15.56
C TRP A 73 6.95 -19.72 16.49
N THR A 74 7.65 -20.71 15.97
CA THR A 74 8.88 -21.22 16.56
C THR A 74 9.86 -20.07 16.79
N PRO A 75 10.80 -20.17 17.75
CA PRO A 75 11.83 -19.16 17.92
C PRO A 75 12.62 -18.87 16.63
N ALA A 76 12.76 -19.84 15.74
CA ALA A 76 13.41 -19.67 14.43
C ALA A 76 12.59 -18.79 13.49
N GLU A 77 11.29 -19.05 13.33
CA GLU A 77 10.39 -18.25 12.49
C GLU A 77 10.27 -16.81 13.00
N ARG A 78 10.22 -16.60 14.33
CA ARG A 78 10.25 -15.24 14.91
C ARG A 78 11.52 -14.49 14.52
N ARG A 79 12.68 -15.15 14.57
CA ARG A 79 13.96 -14.55 14.15
C ARG A 79 13.98 -14.24 12.67
N GLN A 80 13.45 -15.14 11.84
CA GLN A 80 13.35 -14.94 10.40
C GLN A 80 12.44 -13.75 10.07
N TRP A 81 11.25 -13.68 10.67
CA TRP A 81 10.33 -12.56 10.50
C TRP A 81 10.95 -11.24 10.96
N ALA A 82 11.61 -11.23 12.12
CA ALA A 82 12.29 -10.04 12.61
C ALA A 82 13.44 -9.60 11.68
N ARG A 83 14.17 -10.56 11.08
CA ARG A 83 15.18 -10.27 10.05
C ARG A 83 14.54 -9.68 8.79
N ALA A 84 13.52 -10.33 8.24
CA ALA A 84 12.83 -9.86 7.03
C ALA A 84 12.26 -8.45 7.22
N ARG A 85 11.66 -8.18 8.39
CA ARG A 85 11.18 -6.85 8.76
C ARG A 85 12.31 -5.82 8.79
N ARG A 86 13.43 -6.11 9.46
CA ARG A 86 14.60 -5.21 9.49
C ARG A 86 15.17 -4.95 8.09
N GLU A 87 15.24 -5.98 7.25
CA GLU A 87 15.72 -5.84 5.87
C GLU A 87 14.79 -4.96 5.02
N PHE A 88 13.48 -5.12 5.19
CA PHE A 88 12.48 -4.24 4.58
C PHE A 88 12.63 -2.79 5.07
N GLU A 89 12.67 -2.57 6.38
CA GLU A 89 12.81 -1.24 6.99
C GLU A 89 14.13 -0.56 6.56
N ARG A 90 15.21 -1.32 6.39
CA ARG A 90 16.49 -0.82 5.87
C ARG A 90 16.37 -0.35 4.41
N ASP A 91 15.73 -1.14 3.55
CA ASP A 91 15.70 -0.88 2.11
C ASP A 91 14.62 0.16 1.73
N LEU A 92 13.54 0.28 2.51
CA LEU A 92 12.38 1.13 2.19
C LEU A 92 12.72 2.60 1.89
N PRO A 93 13.56 3.32 2.67
CA PRO A 93 13.88 4.71 2.36
C PRO A 93 14.55 4.86 0.99
N ALA A 94 15.49 3.97 0.65
CA ALA A 94 16.16 3.97 -0.64
C ALA A 94 15.20 3.61 -1.77
N ALA A 95 14.31 2.62 -1.55
CA ALA A 95 13.29 2.22 -2.50
C ALA A 95 12.32 3.36 -2.83
N ARG A 96 11.93 4.19 -1.86
CA ARG A 96 11.05 5.36 -2.09
C ARG A 96 11.72 6.45 -2.93
N TYR A 97 13.00 6.76 -2.68
CA TYR A 97 13.74 7.68 -3.55
C TYR A 97 13.95 7.11 -4.95
N TRP A 98 14.24 5.81 -5.04
CA TRP A 98 14.36 5.12 -6.31
C TRP A 98 13.04 5.17 -7.09
N LEU A 99 11.90 4.88 -6.44
CA LEU A 99 10.56 4.96 -7.02
C LEU A 99 10.31 6.35 -7.62
N ARG A 100 10.58 7.40 -6.85
CA ARG A 100 10.42 8.79 -7.28
C ARG A 100 11.25 9.11 -8.53
N GLY A 101 12.50 8.64 -8.59
CA GLY A 101 13.35 8.81 -9.78
C GLY A 101 12.91 7.95 -10.96
N MET A 102 12.49 6.72 -10.70
CA MET A 102 12.10 5.75 -11.72
C MET A 102 10.82 6.16 -12.44
N ILE A 103 9.81 6.67 -11.72
CA ILE A 103 8.58 7.23 -12.33
C ILE A 103 8.95 8.28 -13.39
N VAL A 104 9.81 9.23 -13.04
CA VAL A 104 10.24 10.30 -13.97
C VAL A 104 10.99 9.74 -15.18
N VAL A 105 11.87 8.75 -14.97
CA VAL A 105 12.57 8.08 -16.08
C VAL A 105 11.58 7.40 -17.02
N LEU A 106 10.62 6.65 -16.47
CA LEU A 106 9.63 5.93 -17.25
C LEU A 106 8.72 6.89 -18.02
N ASP A 107 8.29 7.98 -17.40
CA ASP A 107 7.49 9.02 -18.05
C ASP A 107 8.23 9.65 -19.23
N VAL A 108 9.50 10.03 -19.04
CA VAL A 108 10.33 10.60 -20.11
C VAL A 108 10.52 9.59 -21.25
N MET A 109 10.80 8.33 -20.93
CA MET A 109 10.95 7.28 -21.95
C MET A 109 9.65 7.03 -22.70
N LEU A 110 8.52 7.00 -22.00
CA LEU A 110 7.20 6.85 -22.62
C LEU A 110 6.88 8.02 -23.54
N GLU A 111 7.16 9.25 -23.10
CA GLU A 111 6.90 10.44 -23.90
C GLU A 111 7.73 10.42 -25.18
N GLN A 112 9.01 10.07 -25.09
CA GLN A 112 9.88 9.94 -26.28
C GLN A 112 9.35 8.92 -27.29
N GLU A 113 8.88 7.75 -26.84
CA GLU A 113 8.33 6.74 -27.74
C GLU A 113 6.95 7.14 -28.28
N LYS A 114 6.11 7.82 -27.49
CA LYS A 114 4.82 8.34 -27.93
C LYS A 114 4.98 9.41 -29.01
N GLN A 115 5.96 10.30 -28.87
CA GLN A 115 6.24 11.32 -29.89
C GLN A 115 6.57 10.69 -31.25
N LYS A 116 7.32 9.58 -31.29
CA LYS A 116 7.59 8.83 -32.54
C LYS A 116 6.35 8.25 -33.21
N LEU A 117 5.27 8.00 -32.46
CA LEU A 117 3.99 7.56 -33.04
C LEU A 117 3.26 8.70 -33.73
N LEU A 118 3.44 9.93 -33.24
CA LEU A 118 2.80 11.14 -33.78
C LEU A 118 3.61 11.72 -34.94
N ASP A 119 4.93 11.82 -34.77
CA ASP A 119 5.87 12.40 -35.72
C ASP A 119 6.40 11.34 -36.69
N GLN A 120 5.66 11.09 -37.78
CA GLN A 120 6.08 10.18 -38.85
C GLN A 120 7.30 10.68 -39.67
N ALA A 121 7.83 11.86 -39.37
CA ALA A 121 8.92 12.49 -40.09
C ALA A 121 10.26 12.33 -39.35
N GLY A 122 10.98 11.24 -39.63
CA GLY A 122 12.44 11.17 -39.45
C GLY A 122 12.97 10.49 -38.18
N GLY A 123 12.12 10.18 -37.21
CA GLY A 123 12.45 9.23 -36.13
C GLY A 123 12.13 7.81 -36.58
N GLY A 124 13.01 6.84 -36.35
CA GLY A 124 12.69 5.42 -36.60
C GLY A 124 11.38 4.98 -35.91
N PRO A 125 10.83 3.81 -36.26
CA PRO A 125 9.56 3.35 -35.70
C PRO A 125 9.61 3.29 -34.17
N ALA A 126 8.50 3.66 -33.53
CA ALA A 126 8.36 3.57 -32.08
C ALA A 126 8.53 2.12 -31.59
N ASP A 127 9.22 1.94 -30.47
CA ASP A 127 9.34 0.63 -29.83
C ASP A 127 8.09 0.33 -29.00
N THR A 128 7.12 -0.34 -29.62
CA THR A 128 5.88 -0.75 -28.96
C THR A 128 6.11 -1.72 -27.79
N GLY A 129 7.22 -2.46 -27.78
CA GLY A 129 7.63 -3.30 -26.66
C GLY A 129 8.06 -2.46 -25.46
N LEU A 130 8.87 -1.43 -25.70
CA LEU A 130 9.27 -0.47 -24.68
C LEU A 130 8.09 0.32 -24.12
N ILE A 131 7.17 0.77 -24.97
CA ILE A 131 5.93 1.45 -24.54
C ILE A 131 5.14 0.55 -23.57
N ARG A 132 4.93 -0.72 -23.95
CA ARG A 132 4.20 -1.69 -23.12
C ARG A 132 4.91 -1.93 -21.80
N PHE A 133 6.24 -2.11 -21.83
CA PHE A 133 7.05 -2.31 -20.65
C PHE A 133 6.93 -1.14 -19.68
N CYS A 134 7.22 0.09 -20.14
CA CYS A 134 7.19 1.27 -19.30
C CYS A 134 5.79 1.55 -18.75
N THR A 135 4.74 1.42 -19.57
CA THR A 135 3.34 1.62 -19.13
C THR A 135 2.97 0.61 -18.03
N SER A 136 3.34 -0.66 -18.22
CA SER A 136 3.03 -1.71 -17.25
C SER A 136 3.80 -1.55 -15.95
N LEU A 137 5.07 -1.13 -16.02
CA LEU A 137 5.89 -0.89 -14.84
C LEU A 137 5.41 0.35 -14.08
N LEU A 138 5.11 1.45 -14.77
CA LEU A 138 4.58 2.68 -14.16
C LEU A 138 3.29 2.40 -13.38
N ALA A 139 2.32 1.69 -13.98
CA ALA A 139 1.08 1.33 -13.31
C ALA A 139 1.29 0.49 -12.03
N ARG A 140 2.29 -0.40 -12.02
CA ARG A 140 2.65 -1.17 -10.81
C ARG A 140 3.29 -0.29 -9.74
N LEU A 141 4.13 0.66 -10.15
CA LEU A 141 4.87 1.54 -9.25
C LEU A 141 3.97 2.62 -8.63
N GLU A 142 3.06 3.21 -9.39
CA GLU A 142 2.13 4.26 -8.92
C GLU A 142 1.05 3.74 -7.96
N HIS A 143 0.68 2.45 -8.09
CA HIS A 143 -0.36 1.82 -7.28
C HIS A 143 0.18 0.72 -6.36
N GLY A 144 1.50 0.56 -6.30
CA GLY A 144 2.17 -0.46 -5.50
C GLY A 144 2.15 -0.15 -4.01
N THR A 145 2.11 -1.20 -3.18
CA THR A 145 2.40 -1.07 -1.76
C THR A 145 3.89 -0.83 -1.54
N ASP A 146 4.27 -0.30 -0.36
CA ASP A 146 5.69 -0.15 0.01
C ASP A 146 6.48 -1.47 -0.14
N SER A 147 5.85 -2.63 0.17
CA SER A 147 6.47 -3.95 -0.01
C SER A 147 6.74 -4.27 -1.46
N ALA A 148 5.77 -4.04 -2.35
CA ALA A 148 5.94 -4.27 -3.79
C ALA A 148 7.04 -3.36 -4.37
N VAL A 149 7.09 -2.10 -3.92
CA VAL A 149 8.13 -1.15 -4.33
C VAL A 149 9.52 -1.60 -3.86
N VAL A 150 9.65 -2.10 -2.62
CA VAL A 150 10.93 -2.60 -2.11
C VAL A 150 11.40 -3.83 -2.88
N ASP A 151 10.50 -4.75 -3.22
CA ASP A 151 10.86 -5.95 -3.97
C ASP A 151 11.29 -5.61 -5.41
N GLU A 152 10.57 -4.71 -6.09
CA GLU A 152 10.96 -4.21 -7.40
C GLU A 152 12.33 -3.49 -7.32
N TYR A 153 12.51 -2.59 -6.35
CA TYR A 153 13.78 -1.91 -6.11
C TYR A 153 14.94 -2.89 -5.90
N ARG A 154 14.74 -3.97 -5.12
CA ARG A 154 15.78 -4.97 -4.85
C ARG A 154 16.24 -5.67 -6.11
N TRP A 155 15.31 -6.02 -7.00
CA TRP A 155 15.64 -6.59 -8.30
C TRP A 155 16.43 -5.59 -9.15
N TRP A 156 15.94 -4.36 -9.31
CA TRP A 156 16.64 -3.32 -10.07
C TRP A 156 18.02 -2.99 -9.49
N ARG A 157 18.18 -3.00 -8.18
CA ARG A 157 19.46 -2.78 -7.50
C ARG A 157 20.45 -3.91 -7.79
N SER A 158 19.97 -5.15 -7.91
CA SER A 158 20.80 -6.31 -8.29
C SER A 158 21.33 -6.16 -9.70
N GLU A 159 20.45 -5.86 -10.66
CA GLU A 159 20.78 -5.80 -12.08
C GLU A 159 21.50 -4.50 -12.48
N PHE A 160 21.08 -3.37 -11.89
CA PHE A 160 21.49 -2.02 -12.28
C PHE A 160 21.89 -1.15 -11.08
N PRO A 161 22.90 -1.55 -10.28
CA PRO A 161 23.22 -0.89 -9.02
C PRO A 161 23.59 0.59 -9.18
N LYS A 162 24.36 0.94 -10.23
CA LYS A 162 24.77 2.33 -10.50
C LYS A 162 23.60 3.22 -10.91
N HIS A 163 22.69 2.71 -11.74
CA HIS A 163 21.49 3.44 -12.15
C HIS A 163 20.60 3.72 -10.93
N CYS A 164 20.37 2.70 -10.09
CA CYS A 164 19.60 2.86 -8.87
C CYS A 164 20.22 3.91 -7.92
N ALA A 165 21.55 3.85 -7.72
CA ALA A 165 22.26 4.82 -6.90
C ALA A 165 22.13 6.26 -7.45
N GLY A 166 22.23 6.42 -8.77
CA GLY A 166 22.05 7.71 -9.45
C GLY A 166 20.64 8.28 -9.26
N LEU A 167 19.60 7.47 -9.45
CA LEU A 167 18.21 7.88 -9.26
C LEU A 167 17.93 8.27 -7.81
N ILE A 168 18.43 7.50 -6.84
CA ILE A 168 18.29 7.83 -5.42
C ILE A 168 18.96 9.16 -5.10
N ALA A 169 20.18 9.39 -5.59
CA ALA A 169 20.90 10.65 -5.36
C ALA A 169 20.17 11.84 -6.00
N TRP A 170 19.69 11.68 -7.23
CA TRP A 170 18.89 12.69 -7.93
C TRP A 170 17.61 13.02 -7.16
N ALA A 171 16.83 12.01 -6.75
CA ALA A 171 15.58 12.22 -6.03
C ALA A 171 15.77 12.91 -4.67
N LYS A 172 16.84 12.57 -3.95
CA LYS A 172 17.25 13.28 -2.71
C LYS A 172 17.61 14.74 -2.96
N ASN A 173 18.27 15.03 -4.08
CA ASN A 173 18.60 16.41 -4.46
C ASN A 173 17.35 17.21 -4.80
N GLN A 174 16.40 16.60 -5.51
CA GLN A 174 15.11 17.22 -5.84
C GLN A 174 14.30 17.54 -4.60
N GLU A 175 14.11 16.57 -3.70
CA GLU A 175 13.37 16.80 -2.45
C GLU A 175 13.98 17.96 -1.63
N ARG A 176 15.31 18.02 -1.51
CA ARG A 176 16.01 19.14 -0.85
C ARG A 176 15.81 20.47 -1.58
N ALA A 177 15.74 20.47 -2.90
CA ALA A 177 15.46 21.68 -3.66
C ALA A 177 14.02 22.16 -3.44
N GLU A 178 13.06 21.24 -3.43
CA GLU A 178 11.63 21.52 -3.17
C GLU A 178 11.40 22.07 -1.76
N ILE A 179 11.99 21.44 -0.74
CA ILE A 179 11.90 21.92 0.65
C ILE A 179 12.45 23.34 0.77
N ARG A 180 13.62 23.62 0.16
CA ARG A 180 14.21 24.97 0.15
C ARG A 180 13.32 25.98 -0.58
N ALA A 181 12.72 25.59 -1.70
CA ALA A 181 11.80 26.43 -2.45
C ALA A 181 10.52 26.74 -1.63
N LEU A 182 9.96 25.74 -0.95
CA LEU A 182 8.80 25.89 -0.07
C LEU A 182 9.10 26.77 1.14
N ALA A 183 10.23 26.59 1.81
CA ALA A 183 10.65 27.44 2.91
C ALA A 183 10.74 28.91 2.49
N LYS A 184 11.38 29.16 1.33
CA LYS A 184 11.45 30.51 0.73
C LYS A 184 10.06 31.07 0.41
N TYR A 185 9.15 30.25 -0.13
CA TYR A 185 7.79 30.67 -0.48
C TYR A 185 6.96 31.04 0.77
N LEU A 186 7.10 30.28 1.86
CA LEU A 186 6.36 30.50 3.10
C LEU A 186 6.95 31.61 3.99
N GLY A 187 8.10 32.18 3.62
CA GLY A 187 8.80 33.19 4.43
C GLY A 187 9.43 32.64 5.72
N SER A 188 9.49 31.32 5.86
CA SER A 188 10.17 30.64 6.97
C SER A 188 11.67 30.65 6.70
N ALA A 189 12.47 31.21 7.61
CA ALA A 189 13.93 31.12 7.51
C ALA A 189 14.36 29.64 7.42
N ALA A 190 15.17 29.34 6.39
CA ALA A 190 15.63 28.00 6.04
C ALA A 190 16.52 27.36 7.10
#